data_AF-S7P8D6-F1
#
_entry.id   AF-S7P8D6-F1
#
_cell.length_a   1.000
_cell.length_b   1.000
_cell.length_c   1.000
_cell.angle_alpha   90.00
_cell.angle_beta   90.00
_cell.angle_gamma   90.00
#
_symmetry.space_group_name_H-M   'P 1'
#
loop_
_entity.id
_entity.type
_entity.pdbx_description
1 polymer ?
#
loop_
_entity_poly.entity_id
_entity_poly.type
_entity_poly.pdbx_seq_one_letter_code
_entity_poly.pdbx_strand_id
1 'polypeptide(L)'
;MAPSRNGMILKPHFHKDRQRRANVQRLTEYRSKPILFPRKPSAPKKGDSSAEELKLATQLSGPVMPIQNVYKKEKARVITEEEENFKAFVSLRLAHANARLFGIRAKRAKEAAEQDVEKKK
;
A
#
# COMPACT_ATOMS: atom_id res chain seq x y z
N MET A 1 -20.57 -6.48 -32.53
CA MET A 1 -20.59 -7.14 -31.21
C MET A 1 -19.15 -7.48 -30.83
N ALA A 2 -18.48 -6.67 -30.00
CA ALA A 2 -17.07 -6.89 -29.66
C ALA A 2 -16.97 -7.41 -28.22
N PRO A 3 -16.41 -8.61 -27.96
CA PRO A 3 -16.16 -9.07 -26.62
C PRO A 3 -14.97 -8.33 -25.98
N SER A 4 -15.23 -7.89 -24.76
CA SER A 4 -14.37 -7.28 -23.74
C SER A 4 -12.86 -7.60 -23.86
N ARG A 5 -12.05 -6.56 -24.03
CA ARG A 5 -10.63 -6.61 -23.69
C ARG A 5 -10.51 -6.48 -22.17
N ASN A 6 -10.40 -7.62 -21.50
CA ASN A 6 -9.76 -7.75 -20.19
C ASN A 6 -8.27 -7.38 -20.33
N GLY A 7 -7.99 -6.11 -20.62
CA GLY A 7 -6.68 -5.52 -20.37
C GLY A 7 -6.63 -5.30 -18.88
N MET A 8 -5.89 -6.15 -18.16
CA MET A 8 -5.41 -5.84 -16.82
C MET A 8 -4.65 -4.52 -16.91
N ILE A 9 -5.38 -3.44 -16.68
CA ILE A 9 -4.82 -2.19 -16.23
C ILE A 9 -4.11 -2.63 -14.95
N LEU A 10 -2.78 -2.75 -15.01
CA LEU A 10 -1.93 -2.51 -13.85
C LEU A 10 -2.24 -1.07 -13.44
N LYS A 11 -3.41 -0.87 -12.83
CA LYS A 11 -3.62 0.23 -11.93
C LYS A 11 -2.49 -0.02 -10.95
N PRO A 12 -1.54 0.92 -10.77
CA PRO A 12 -0.87 0.93 -9.50
C PRO A 12 -2.05 1.03 -8.51
N HIS A 13 -2.44 -0.10 -7.92
CA HIS A 13 -3.26 -0.11 -6.74
C HIS A 13 -2.33 0.49 -5.71
N PHE A 14 -2.24 1.82 -5.76
CA PHE A 14 -1.59 2.64 -4.78
C PHE A 14 -2.06 2.07 -3.45
N HIS A 15 -1.11 1.92 -2.53
CA HIS A 15 -1.26 1.36 -1.21
C HIS A 15 -2.22 2.16 -0.29
N LYS A 16 -3.19 2.89 -0.87
CA LYS A 16 -4.22 3.69 -0.21
C LYS A 16 -4.91 2.87 0.87
N ASP A 17 -5.32 1.64 0.61
CA ASP A 17 -6.05 0.86 1.61
C ASP A 17 -5.17 0.45 2.79
N ARG A 18 -3.92 0.04 2.54
CA ARG A 18 -2.97 -0.30 3.60
C ARG A 18 -2.61 0.93 4.44
N GLN A 19 -2.31 2.04 3.79
CA GLN A 19 -1.95 3.30 4.45
C GLN A 19 -3.15 3.90 5.20
N ARG A 20 -4.35 3.85 4.61
CA ARG A 20 -5.60 4.29 5.23
C ARG A 20 -5.92 3.46 6.46
N ARG A 21 -5.81 2.14 6.41
CA ARG A 21 -6.02 1.27 7.58
C ARG A 21 -5.07 1.63 8.72
N ALA A 22 -3.77 1.80 8.43
CA ALA A 22 -2.78 2.20 9.43
C ALA A 22 -3.08 3.59 10.03
N ASN A 23 -3.49 4.55 9.19
CA ASN A 23 -3.84 5.90 9.66
C ASN A 23 -5.12 5.91 10.50
N VAL A 24 -6.14 5.13 10.11
CA VAL A 24 -7.37 4.96 10.89
C VAL A 24 -7.05 4.37 12.27
N GLN A 25 -6.24 3.32 12.33
CA GLN A 25 -5.79 2.72 13.60
C GLN A 25 -5.07 3.74 14.48
N ARG A 26 -4.13 4.51 13.90
CA ARG A 26 -3.41 5.57 14.62
C ARG A 26 -4.35 6.66 15.15
N LEU A 27 -5.37 7.05 14.40
CA LEU A 27 -6.36 8.04 14.85
C LEU A 27 -7.25 7.49 15.96
N THR A 28 -7.63 6.21 15.90
CA THR A 28 -8.38 5.55 16.98
C THR A 28 -7.56 5.50 18.26
N GLU A 29 -6.28 5.10 18.18
CA GLU A 29 -5.37 5.13 19.34
C GLU A 29 -5.11 6.56 19.83
N TYR A 30 -4.98 7.53 18.92
CA TYR A 30 -4.83 8.93 19.31
C TYR A 30 -6.08 9.44 20.00
N ARG A 31 -7.27 8.96 19.65
CA ARG A 31 -8.51 9.43 20.27
C ARG A 31 -8.69 8.89 21.69
N SER A 32 -8.10 7.74 22.03
CA SER A 32 -8.22 7.11 23.34
C SER A 32 -7.21 7.58 24.39
N LYS A 33 -6.09 8.18 23.97
CA LYS A 33 -4.99 8.62 24.85
C LYS A 33 -5.13 10.03 25.48
N PRO A 34 -5.74 11.05 24.86
CA PRO A 34 -5.79 12.40 25.41
C PRO A 34 -6.81 12.48 26.53
N ILE A 35 -6.39 13.11 27.62
CA ILE A 35 -7.26 13.50 28.73
C ILE A 35 -7.88 14.85 28.36
N LEU A 36 -9.19 14.89 28.13
CA LEU A 36 -9.89 16.10 27.72
C LEU A 36 -10.44 16.83 28.95
N PHE A 37 -9.87 18.00 29.25
CA PHE A 37 -10.32 18.81 30.37
C PHE A 37 -11.67 19.48 30.08
N PRO A 38 -12.63 19.45 31.04
CA PRO A 38 -13.86 20.23 30.94
C PRO A 38 -13.58 21.72 30.77
N ARG A 39 -14.35 22.40 29.91
CA ARG A 39 -14.28 23.87 29.80
C ARG A 39 -14.70 24.58 31.08
N LYS A 40 -15.62 23.98 31.84
CA LYS A 40 -16.04 24.43 33.17
C LYS A 40 -15.89 23.25 34.13
N PRO A 41 -15.06 23.33 35.17
CA PRO A 41 -14.82 22.20 36.08
C PRO A 41 -16.08 21.80 36.87
N SER A 42 -17.01 22.73 37.08
CA SER A 42 -18.29 22.49 37.74
C SER A 42 -19.37 21.85 36.86
N ALA A 43 -19.17 21.82 35.53
CA ALA A 43 -20.16 21.31 34.58
C ALA A 43 -19.48 20.51 33.45
N PRO A 44 -18.97 19.30 33.74
CA PRO A 44 -18.39 18.41 32.75
C PRO A 44 -19.44 17.94 31.73
N LYS A 45 -19.04 17.85 30.46
CA LYS A 45 -19.88 17.43 29.33
C LYS A 45 -19.53 16.01 28.89
N LYS A 46 -20.41 15.43 28.06
CA LYS A 46 -20.16 14.14 27.41
C LYS A 46 -18.92 14.23 26.51
N GLY A 47 -17.88 13.50 26.89
CA GLY A 47 -16.57 13.48 26.21
C GLY A 47 -15.44 14.14 26.99
N ASP A 48 -15.72 14.78 28.12
CA ASP A 48 -14.69 15.23 29.06
C ASP A 48 -14.23 14.07 29.96
N SER A 49 -12.98 14.15 30.42
CA SER A 49 -12.35 13.14 31.28
C SER A 49 -12.86 13.20 32.73
N SER A 50 -12.80 12.06 33.41
CA SER A 50 -13.20 11.94 34.82
C SER A 50 -12.21 12.64 35.76
N ALA A 51 -12.66 13.02 36.97
CA ALA A 51 -11.79 13.72 37.93
C ALA A 51 -10.54 12.94 38.35
N GLU A 52 -10.56 11.61 38.21
CA GLU A 52 -9.41 10.73 38.48
C GLU A 52 -8.37 10.82 37.35
N GLU A 53 -8.82 10.78 36.09
CA GLU A 53 -7.96 10.97 34.91
C GLU A 53 -7.31 12.35 34.90
N LEU A 54 -8.03 13.39 35.32
CA LEU A 54 -7.50 14.75 35.39
C LEU A 54 -6.32 14.87 36.38
N LYS A 55 -6.31 14.09 37.46
CA LYS A 55 -5.19 14.07 38.43
C LYS A 55 -3.96 13.34 37.90
N LEU A 56 -4.17 12.35 37.03
CA LEU A 56 -3.10 11.60 36.36
C LEU A 56 -2.51 12.34 35.16
N ALA A 57 -3.10 13.46 34.75
CA ALA A 57 -2.65 14.22 33.60
C ALA A 57 -1.25 14.78 33.81
N THR A 58 -0.29 14.28 33.04
CA THR A 58 1.09 14.78 32.99
C THR A 58 1.42 15.27 31.59
N GLN A 59 2.28 16.29 31.48
CA GLN A 59 2.77 16.74 30.18
C GLN A 59 3.72 15.70 29.58
N LEU A 60 3.44 15.27 28.36
CA LEU A 60 4.38 14.45 27.58
C LEU A 60 5.47 15.37 27.00
N SER A 61 6.73 15.06 27.29
CA SER A 61 7.88 15.70 26.64
C SER A 61 8.22 14.97 25.33
N GLY A 62 8.41 15.73 24.24
CA GLY A 62 8.76 15.20 22.93
C GLY A 62 7.58 14.98 21.97
N PRO A 63 7.81 14.31 20.82
CA PRO A 63 6.81 14.14 19.79
C PRO A 63 5.71 13.17 20.22
N VAL A 64 4.44 13.58 20.05
CA VAL A 64 3.28 12.76 20.39
C VAL A 64 3.18 11.57 19.43
N MET A 65 3.29 10.36 19.98
CA MET A 65 3.30 9.08 19.26
C MET A 65 4.28 9.06 18.08
N PRO A 66 5.60 8.95 18.33
CA PRO A 66 6.60 8.97 17.27
C PRO A 66 6.36 7.86 16.24
N ILE A 67 6.57 8.18 14.96
CA ILE A 67 6.46 7.20 13.88
C ILE A 67 7.71 6.33 13.92
N GLN A 68 7.51 5.03 14.09
CA GLN A 68 8.59 4.05 14.09
C GLN A 68 8.59 3.25 12.79
N ASN A 69 9.76 3.12 12.17
CA ASN A 69 9.94 2.26 11.02
C ASN A 69 10.14 0.82 11.51
N VAL A 70 9.03 0.06 11.55
CA VAL A 70 9.04 -1.34 12.00
C VAL A 70 9.35 -2.24 10.81
N TYR A 71 10.43 -3.00 10.91
CA TYR A 71 10.81 -4.04 9.94
C TYR A 71 10.43 -5.41 10.49
N LYS A 72 9.76 -6.22 9.67
CA LYS A 72 9.49 -7.62 10.00
C LYS A 72 10.75 -8.43 9.72
N LYS A 73 11.37 -8.98 10.76
CA LYS A 73 12.51 -9.90 10.60
C LYS A 73 11.97 -11.25 10.14
N GLU A 74 12.37 -11.66 8.94
CA GLU A 74 12.06 -13.00 8.44
C GLU A 74 12.96 -14.04 9.10
N LYS A 75 12.41 -15.21 9.40
CA LYS A 75 13.17 -16.34 9.94
C LYS A 75 13.91 -17.04 8.81
N ALA A 76 15.07 -17.62 9.10
CA ALA A 76 15.78 -18.48 8.16
C ALA A 76 14.88 -19.66 7.75
N ARG A 77 14.84 -19.94 6.45
CA ARG A 77 14.10 -21.07 5.85
C ARG A 77 15.04 -21.83 4.93
N VAL A 78 14.74 -23.12 4.73
CA VAL A 78 15.44 -23.93 3.74
C VAL A 78 15.06 -23.43 2.35
N ILE A 79 16.06 -23.33 1.47
CA ILE A 79 15.89 -22.89 0.08
C ILE A 79 15.09 -23.96 -0.67
N THR A 80 14.09 -23.54 -1.43
CA THR A 80 13.32 -24.46 -2.29
C THR A 80 14.03 -24.66 -3.63
N GLU A 81 13.83 -25.81 -4.28
CA GLU A 81 14.44 -26.10 -5.59
C GLU A 81 14.04 -25.06 -6.67
N GLU A 82 12.85 -24.46 -6.55
CA GLU A 82 12.39 -23.38 -7.43
C GLU A 82 13.20 -22.09 -7.25
N GLU A 83 13.53 -21.73 -6.01
CA GLU A 83 14.33 -20.56 -5.67
C GLU A 83 15.79 -20.73 -6.11
N GLU A 84 16.33 -21.96 -5.98
CA GLU A 84 17.69 -22.27 -6.42
C GLU A 84 17.84 -22.21 -7.95
N ASN A 85 16.85 -22.72 -8.68
CA ASN A 85 16.84 -22.70 -10.15
C ASN A 85 16.43 -21.34 -10.74
N PHE A 86 16.03 -20.38 -9.91
CA PHE A 86 15.59 -19.07 -10.38
C PHE A 86 16.76 -18.21 -10.90
N LYS A 87 16.79 -17.99 -12.22
CA LYS A 87 17.81 -17.15 -12.89
C LYS A 87 17.52 -15.66 -12.73
N ALA A 88 17.79 -15.10 -11.55
CA ALA A 88 17.50 -13.69 -11.21
C ALA A 88 18.10 -12.67 -12.20
N PHE A 89 19.35 -12.85 -12.63
CA PHE A 89 19.98 -11.91 -13.56
C PHE A 89 19.29 -11.91 -14.94
N VAL A 90 18.92 -13.08 -15.43
CA VAL A 90 18.26 -13.23 -16.73
C VAL A 90 16.84 -12.67 -16.68
N SER A 91 16.10 -12.91 -15.59
CA SER A 91 14.74 -12.40 -15.41
C SER A 91 14.69 -10.87 -15.38
N LEU A 92 15.63 -10.21 -14.70
CA LEU A 92 15.76 -8.74 -14.71
C LEU A 92 16.04 -8.20 -16.12
N ARG A 93 16.98 -8.81 -16.85
CA ARG A 93 17.33 -8.37 -18.21
C ARG A 93 16.16 -8.56 -19.18
N LEU A 94 15.44 -9.68 -19.07
CA LEU A 94 14.25 -9.94 -19.87
C LEU A 94 13.13 -8.94 -19.55
N ALA A 95 12.90 -8.63 -18.27
CA ALA A 95 11.93 -7.62 -17.85
C ALA A 95 12.26 -6.24 -18.44
N HIS A 96 13.54 -5.83 -18.41
CA HIS A 96 13.99 -4.58 -19.04
C HIS A 96 13.74 -4.57 -20.56
N ALA A 97 14.09 -5.66 -21.25
CA ALA A 97 13.86 -5.78 -22.69
C ALA A 97 12.37 -5.77 -23.05
N ASN A 98 11.53 -6.45 -22.26
CA ASN A 98 10.09 -6.47 -22.45
C ASN A 98 9.47 -5.09 -22.23
N ALA A 99 9.87 -4.37 -21.19
CA ALA A 99 9.42 -3.00 -20.95
C ALA A 99 9.82 -2.06 -22.11
N ARG A 100 11.07 -2.16 -22.58
CA ARG A 100 11.57 -1.34 -23.70
C ARG A 100 10.89 -1.65 -25.03
N LEU A 101 10.65 -2.93 -25.33
CA LEU A 101 10.12 -3.37 -26.63
C LEU A 101 8.60 -3.51 -26.67
N PHE A 102 7.90 -3.26 -25.57
CA PHE A 102 6.44 -3.43 -25.48
C PHE A 102 5.69 -2.69 -26.59
N GLY A 103 5.96 -1.39 -26.77
CA GLY A 103 5.29 -0.57 -27.78
C GLY A 103 5.60 -1.02 -29.21
N ILE A 104 6.86 -1.35 -29.50
CA ILE A 104 7.29 -1.81 -30.84
C ILE A 104 6.65 -3.16 -31.17
N ARG A 105 6.64 -4.10 -30.22
CA ARG A 105 6.00 -5.41 -30.39
C ARG A 105 4.49 -5.28 -30.56
N ALA A 106 3.85 -4.40 -29.78
CA ALA A 106 2.41 -4.13 -29.91
C ALA A 106 2.07 -3.49 -31.27
N LYS A 107 2.90 -2.58 -31.79
CA LYS A 107 2.73 -1.98 -33.12
C LYS A 107 2.89 -3.03 -34.22
N ARG A 108 3.97 -3.80 -34.21
CA ARG A 108 4.22 -4.87 -35.20
C ARG A 108 3.14 -5.95 -35.18
N ALA A 109 2.63 -6.31 -34.00
CA ALA A 109 1.54 -7.28 -33.88
C ALA A 109 0.22 -6.75 -34.48
N LYS A 110 -0.06 -5.44 -34.36
CA LYS A 110 -1.22 -4.82 -35.02
C LYS A 110 -1.07 -4.79 -36.53
N GLU A 111 0.08 -4.34 -37.03
CA GLU A 111 0.37 -4.27 -38.47
C GLU A 111 0.34 -5.67 -39.11
N ALA A 112 0.89 -6.70 -38.46
CA ALA A 112 0.81 -8.07 -38.94
C ALA A 112 -0.63 -8.58 -38.99
N ALA A 113 -1.45 -8.29 -37.97
CA ALA A 113 -2.86 -8.67 -37.97
C ALA A 113 -3.66 -7.94 -39.06
N GLU A 114 -3.36 -6.67 -39.34
CA GLU A 114 -3.99 -5.90 -40.43
C GLU A 114 -3.61 -6.47 -41.81
N GLN A 115 -2.34 -6.82 -42.02
CA GLN A 115 -1.89 -7.48 -43.25
C GLN A 115 -2.49 -8.88 -43.45
N ASP A 116 -2.65 -9.65 -42.38
CA ASP A 116 -3.30 -10.97 -42.45
C ASP A 116 -4.80 -10.88 -42.73
N VAL A 117 -5.45 -9.76 -42.34
CA VAL A 117 -6.84 -9.47 -42.70
C VAL A 117 -6.94 -9.03 -44.16
N GLU A 118 -5.99 -8.25 -44.66
CA GLU A 118 -5.95 -7.79 -46.05
C GLU A 118 -5.64 -8.93 -47.03
N LYS A 119 -4.76 -9.88 -46.66
CA LYS A 119 -4.50 -11.10 -47.45
C LYS A 119 -5.64 -12.11 -47.48
N LYS A 120 -6.59 -12.00 -46.55
CA LYS A 120 -7.79 -12.86 -46.46
C LYS A 120 -9.01 -12.24 -47.15
N LYS A 121 -8.92 -10.99 -47.58
CA LYS A 121 -9.87 -10.37 -48.51
C LYS A 121 -9.47 -10.69 -49.95
#